data_AF-A0A2P2CBA9-F1
#
_entry.id   AF-A0A2P2CBA9-F1
#
_cell.length_a   1.000
_cell.length_b   1.000
_cell.length_c   1.000
_cell.angle_alpha   90.00
_cell.angle_beta   90.00
_cell.angle_gamma   90.00
#
_symmetry.space_group_name_H-M   'P 1'
#
loop_
_entity.id
_entity.type
_entity.pdbx_description
1 polymer ?
#
loop_
_entity_poly.entity_id
_entity_poly.type
_entity_poly.pdbx_seq_one_letter_code
_entity_poly.pdbx_strand_id
1 'polypeptide(L)'
;MGPRHLVATVLVEPSTVEDLELRVMTDDLWLWPVRTAPVVVDGARLEFQLRRRLVEQRRGESYDAAGWTPVWIGFGAAWHEFGPDGNVQPTGPLPWAAHQRLWRALDEFGPLVRYQRRLRGIPTVATAQWPGLNLR
;
A
#
# COMPACT_ATOMS: atom_id res chain seq x y z
N MET A 1 7.13 8.51 -19.70
CA MET A 1 6.43 8.03 -18.48
C MET A 1 7.48 7.90 -17.40
N GLY A 2 7.41 8.65 -16.30
CA GLY A 2 8.38 8.54 -15.21
C GLY A 2 8.22 7.22 -14.43
N PRO A 3 9.20 6.88 -13.56
CA PRO A 3 9.11 5.70 -12.71
C PRO A 3 7.85 5.71 -11.83
N ARG A 4 7.33 4.52 -11.53
CA ARG A 4 6.10 4.33 -10.74
C ARG A 4 6.32 3.27 -9.68
N HIS A 5 5.81 3.52 -8.47
CA HIS A 5 5.87 2.57 -7.38
C HIS A 5 4.57 1.77 -7.34
N LEU A 6 4.68 0.45 -7.32
CA LEU A 6 3.52 -0.43 -7.24
C LEU A 6 3.05 -0.50 -5.79
N VAL A 7 1.81 -0.09 -5.56
CA VAL A 7 1.18 -0.12 -4.23
C VAL A 7 -0.19 -0.76 -4.30
N ALA A 8 -0.59 -1.42 -3.21
CA ALA A 8 -2.00 -1.69 -2.96
C ALA A 8 -2.67 -0.44 -2.40
N THR A 9 -3.93 -0.23 -2.76
CA THR A 9 -4.78 0.81 -2.15
C THR A 9 -5.81 0.12 -1.28
N VAL A 10 -5.80 0.47 0.01
CA VAL A 10 -6.60 -0.20 1.06
C VAL A 10 -7.33 0.88 1.87
N LEU A 11 -8.60 0.66 2.16
CA LEU A 11 -9.30 1.38 3.24
C LEU A 11 -9.12 0.58 4.53
N VAL A 12 -8.69 1.25 5.58
CA VAL A 12 -8.37 0.65 6.87
C VAL A 12 -9.19 1.34 7.95
N GLU A 13 -9.79 0.56 8.83
CA GLU A 13 -10.45 1.09 10.02
C GLU A 13 -9.44 1.94 10.83
N PRO A 14 -9.80 3.18 11.25
CA PRO A 14 -8.83 4.13 11.79
C PRO A 14 -8.02 3.64 13.00
N SER A 15 -8.62 2.89 13.92
CA SER A 15 -7.91 2.37 15.10
C SER A 15 -6.94 1.23 14.77
N THR A 16 -7.09 0.62 13.60
CA THR A 16 -6.30 -0.53 13.13
C THR A 16 -5.06 -0.13 12.30
N VAL A 17 -4.92 1.15 11.94
CA VAL A 17 -3.84 1.60 11.03
C VAL A 17 -2.45 1.26 11.57
N GLU A 18 -2.21 1.52 12.85
CA GLU A 18 -0.91 1.28 13.50
C GLU A 18 -0.60 -0.22 13.61
N ASP A 19 -1.58 -1.01 14.04
CA ASP A 19 -1.44 -2.48 14.12
C ASP A 19 -1.15 -3.11 12.75
N LEU A 20 -1.84 -2.63 11.71
CA LEU A 20 -1.60 -3.08 10.35
C LEU A 20 -0.21 -2.68 9.86
N GLU A 21 0.24 -1.44 10.13
CA GLU A 21 1.58 -0.98 9.79
C GLU A 21 2.65 -1.89 10.40
N LEU A 22 2.58 -2.14 11.71
CA LEU A 22 3.51 -3.03 12.41
C LEU A 22 3.51 -4.43 11.80
N ARG A 23 2.34 -4.98 11.47
CA ARG A 23 2.25 -6.31 10.86
C ARG A 23 2.89 -6.35 9.48
N VAL A 24 2.62 -5.38 8.61
CA VAL A 24 3.14 -5.41 7.23
C VAL A 24 4.65 -5.18 7.20
N MET A 25 5.19 -4.39 8.14
CA MET A 25 6.65 -4.20 8.29
C MET A 25 7.41 -5.50 8.55
N THR A 26 6.79 -6.49 9.24
CA THR A 26 7.44 -7.81 9.45
C THR A 26 7.69 -8.59 8.17
N ASP A 27 6.98 -8.26 7.08
CA ASP A 27 7.14 -8.85 5.75
C ASP A 27 7.89 -7.90 4.78
N ASP A 28 8.61 -6.90 5.31
CA ASP A 28 9.25 -5.83 4.54
C ASP A 28 8.27 -5.12 3.58
N LEU A 29 7.06 -4.87 4.07
CA LEU A 29 6.06 -4.04 3.41
C LEU A 29 5.90 -2.76 4.21
N TRP A 30 5.47 -1.69 3.54
CA TRP A 30 5.38 -0.37 4.14
C TRP A 30 4.00 0.21 3.93
N LEU A 31 3.41 0.78 4.98
CA LEU A 31 2.09 1.41 4.96
C LEU A 31 2.24 2.93 5.04
N TRP A 32 1.45 3.65 4.23
CA TRP A 32 1.37 5.11 4.31
C TRP A 32 -0.08 5.58 4.22
N PRO A 33 -0.58 6.34 5.20
CA PRO A 33 -1.83 7.08 5.02
C PRO A 33 -1.69 8.04 3.84
N VAL A 34 -2.65 7.99 2.91
CA VAL A 34 -2.59 8.80 1.66
C VAL A 34 -2.51 10.30 1.97
N ARG A 35 -3.19 10.74 3.03
CA ARG A 35 -3.23 12.13 3.46
C ARG A 35 -1.84 12.71 3.75
N THR A 36 -0.97 11.91 4.34
CA THR A 36 0.35 12.32 4.83
C THR A 36 1.48 11.73 4.00
N ALA A 37 1.16 11.00 2.93
CA ALA A 37 2.14 10.43 2.04
C ALA A 37 2.96 11.55 1.37
N PRO A 38 4.31 11.54 1.52
CA PRO A 38 5.12 12.72 1.18
C PRO A 38 5.23 12.96 -0.34
N VAL A 39 4.79 12.01 -1.18
CA VAL A 39 4.71 12.18 -2.65
C VAL A 39 3.45 12.93 -3.11
N VAL A 40 2.53 13.23 -2.19
CA VAL A 40 1.23 13.82 -2.53
C VAL A 40 1.20 15.29 -2.11
N VAL A 41 1.05 16.17 -3.10
CA VAL A 41 0.98 17.62 -2.87
C VAL A 41 -0.30 18.04 -2.14
N ASP A 42 -1.44 17.46 -2.51
CA ASP A 42 -2.74 17.69 -1.87
C ASP A 42 -3.30 16.37 -1.34
N GLY A 43 -2.75 15.93 -0.22
CA GLY A 43 -3.08 14.65 0.41
C GLY A 43 -4.54 14.56 0.85
N ALA A 44 -5.10 15.63 1.41
CA ALA A 44 -6.49 15.65 1.88
C ALA A 44 -7.50 15.47 0.73
N ARG A 45 -7.26 16.14 -0.41
CA ARG A 45 -8.10 15.95 -1.60
C ARG A 45 -7.96 14.55 -2.16
N LEU A 46 -6.75 14.02 -2.25
CA LEU A 46 -6.52 12.68 -2.80
C LEU A 46 -7.14 11.59 -1.90
N GLU A 47 -7.02 11.73 -0.58
CA GLU A 47 -7.66 10.89 0.43
C GLU A 47 -9.18 10.85 0.20
N PHE A 48 -9.83 12.02 0.10
CA PHE A 48 -11.27 12.10 -0.15
C PHE A 48 -11.67 11.41 -1.46
N GLN A 49 -10.92 11.65 -2.54
CA GLN A 49 -11.20 11.06 -3.85
C GLN A 49 -11.04 9.53 -3.85
N LEU A 50 -9.97 9.01 -3.23
CA LEU A 50 -9.74 7.58 -3.13
C LEU A 50 -10.78 6.88 -2.26
N ARG A 51 -11.13 7.48 -1.11
CA ARG A 51 -12.15 6.95 -0.22
C ARG A 51 -13.48 6.82 -0.96
N ARG A 52 -13.95 7.91 -1.56
CA ARG A 52 -15.20 7.94 -2.32
C ARG A 52 -15.21 6.87 -3.40
N ARG A 53 -14.14 6.76 -4.17
CA ARG A 53 -13.99 5.74 -5.21
C ARG A 53 -14.07 4.32 -4.64
N LEU A 54 -13.37 4.01 -3.55
CA LEU A 54 -13.32 2.66 -2.98
C LEU A 54 -14.66 2.24 -2.37
N VAL A 55 -15.36 3.17 -1.72
CA VAL A 55 -16.71 2.95 -1.16
C VAL A 55 -17.73 2.76 -2.29
N GLU A 56 -17.75 3.65 -3.29
CA GLU A 56 -18.69 3.57 -4.43
C GLU A 56 -18.46 2.32 -5.30
N GLN A 57 -17.20 1.90 -5.47
CA GLN A 57 -16.87 0.70 -6.25
C GLN A 57 -17.42 -0.61 -5.66
N ARG A 58 -17.80 -0.63 -4.37
CA ARG A 58 -18.35 -1.81 -3.69
C ARG A 58 -19.87 -1.79 -3.53
N ARG A 59 -20.61 -0.96 -4.30
CA ARG A 59 -22.09 -0.96 -4.43
C ARG A 59 -22.88 -1.14 -3.12
N GLY A 60 -22.40 -0.57 -2.03
CA GLY A 60 -23.08 -0.57 -0.72
C GLY A 60 -22.57 -1.56 0.32
N GLU A 61 -21.64 -2.47 -0.02
CA GLU A 61 -20.99 -3.36 0.96
C GLU A 61 -19.96 -2.64 1.86
N SER A 62 -19.74 -1.34 1.66
CA SER A 62 -18.68 -0.58 2.33
C SER A 62 -19.15 0.78 2.86
N TYR A 63 -20.46 0.95 3.11
CA TYR A 63 -20.97 2.17 3.75
C TYR A 63 -20.40 2.36 5.17
N ASP A 64 -20.12 1.27 5.88
CA ASP A 64 -19.41 1.26 7.17
C ASP A 64 -18.00 1.87 7.06
N ALA A 65 -17.36 1.75 5.90
CA ALA A 65 -16.01 2.25 5.62
C ALA A 65 -15.95 3.71 5.15
N ALA A 66 -17.07 4.45 5.18
CA ALA A 66 -17.11 5.86 4.76
C ALA A 66 -16.25 6.79 5.65
N GLY A 67 -15.87 6.36 6.85
CA GLY A 67 -14.94 7.06 7.74
C GLY A 67 -13.51 6.51 7.73
N TRP A 68 -13.23 5.46 6.95
CA TRP A 68 -11.97 4.72 7.04
C TRP A 68 -10.81 5.44 6.35
N THR A 69 -9.60 5.12 6.79
CA THR A 69 -8.37 5.74 6.33
C THR A 69 -7.89 5.07 5.04
N PRO A 70 -7.81 5.78 3.91
CA PRO A 70 -7.14 5.28 2.72
C PRO A 70 -5.63 5.24 2.97
N VAL A 71 -5.04 4.08 2.74
CA VAL A 71 -3.60 3.86 2.84
C VAL A 71 -3.07 3.26 1.54
N TRP A 72 -1.79 3.50 1.29
CA TRP A 72 -1.00 2.75 0.32
C TRP A 72 -0.10 1.78 1.04
N ILE A 73 -0.03 0.55 0.53
CA ILE A 73 0.93 -0.44 0.99
C ILE A 73 1.87 -0.75 -0.17
N GLY A 74 3.16 -0.46 0.02
CA GLY A 74 4.22 -0.72 -0.93
C GLY A 74 5.18 -1.80 -0.43
N PHE A 75 6.19 -2.07 -1.25
CA PHE A 75 7.18 -3.13 -1.02
C PHE A 75 8.52 -2.49 -0.64
N GLY A 76 9.16 -3.04 0.39
CA GLY A 76 10.47 -2.60 0.86
C GLY A 76 11.62 -3.12 0.00
N ALA A 77 12.84 -2.80 0.43
CA ALA A 77 14.06 -3.08 -0.32
C ALA A 77 14.30 -4.57 -0.54
N ALA A 78 13.94 -5.44 0.42
CA ALA A 78 14.15 -6.87 0.30
C ALA A 78 13.42 -7.46 -0.90
N TRP A 79 12.25 -6.93 -1.28
CA TRP A 79 11.50 -7.38 -2.46
C TRP A 79 12.06 -6.91 -3.80
N HIS A 80 12.91 -5.88 -3.77
CA HIS A 80 13.57 -5.30 -4.94
C HIS A 80 15.04 -5.74 -5.07
N GLU A 81 15.70 -6.05 -3.96
CA GLU A 81 17.08 -6.53 -3.90
C GLU A 81 17.15 -8.06 -3.91
N PHE A 82 16.17 -8.75 -3.32
CA PHE A 82 16.15 -10.20 -3.18
C PHE A 82 14.83 -10.78 -3.68
N GLY A 83 14.90 -11.82 -4.52
CA GLY A 83 13.73 -12.66 -4.76
C GLY A 83 13.27 -13.32 -3.45
N PRO A 84 12.06 -13.91 -3.39
CA PRO A 84 11.54 -14.59 -2.18
C PRO A 84 12.43 -15.70 -1.63
N ASP A 85 13.40 -16.16 -2.43
CA ASP A 85 14.35 -17.21 -2.10
C ASP A 85 15.73 -16.68 -1.65
N GLY A 86 15.89 -15.37 -1.44
CA GLY A 86 17.13 -14.76 -0.95
C GLY A 86 18.23 -14.57 -2.02
N ASN A 87 17.90 -14.74 -3.31
CA ASN A 87 18.84 -14.49 -4.41
C ASN A 87 18.83 -13.03 -4.88
N VAL A 88 20.02 -12.49 -5.13
CA VAL A 88 20.26 -11.10 -5.55
C VAL A 88 19.62 -10.80 -6.90
N GLN A 89 18.77 -9.77 -6.91
CA GLN A 89 18.08 -9.08 -8.01
C GLN A 89 16.96 -9.83 -8.78
N PRO A 90 15.72 -9.32 -8.72
CA PRO A 90 14.87 -9.24 -9.89
C PRO A 90 15.02 -7.85 -10.51
N THR A 91 15.81 -7.72 -11.58
CA THR A 91 15.62 -6.67 -12.62
C THR A 91 14.31 -6.89 -13.41
N GLY A 92 13.30 -7.45 -12.75
CA GLY A 92 12.07 -7.97 -13.32
C GLY A 92 10.85 -7.62 -12.46
N PRO A 93 9.65 -8.09 -12.82
CA PRO A 93 8.44 -7.81 -12.07
C PRO A 93 8.52 -8.32 -10.63
N LEU A 94 7.78 -7.68 -9.71
CA LEU A 94 7.66 -8.12 -8.32
C LEU A 94 7.37 -9.63 -8.26
N PRO A 95 8.12 -10.41 -7.46
CA PRO A 95 7.87 -11.83 -7.34
C PRO A 95 6.46 -12.12 -6.84
N TRP A 96 5.84 -13.21 -7.32
CA TRP A 96 4.50 -13.60 -6.88
C TRP A 96 4.38 -13.79 -5.36
N ALA A 97 5.45 -14.25 -4.71
CA ALA A 97 5.52 -14.36 -3.26
C ALA A 97 5.30 -13.02 -2.52
N ALA A 98 5.74 -11.89 -3.10
CA ALA A 98 5.50 -10.56 -2.55
C ALA A 98 3.99 -10.25 -2.53
N HIS A 99 3.30 -10.57 -3.62
CA HIS A 99 1.84 -10.44 -3.72
C HIS A 99 1.15 -11.34 -2.68
N GLN A 100 1.61 -12.58 -2.51
CA GLN A 100 1.04 -13.49 -1.53
C GLN A 100 1.18 -12.98 -0.10
N ARG A 101 2.35 -12.46 0.28
CA ARG A 101 2.59 -11.89 1.62
C ARG A 101 1.67 -10.70 1.89
N LEU A 102 1.59 -9.77 0.95
CA LEU A 102 0.69 -8.63 1.04
C LEU A 102 -0.77 -9.05 1.24
N TRP A 103 -1.28 -9.97 0.41
CA TRP A 103 -2.68 -10.38 0.53
C TRP A 103 -2.94 -11.20 1.79
N ARG A 104 -2.00 -12.04 2.23
CA ARG A 104 -2.12 -12.77 3.50
C ARG A 104 -2.19 -11.82 4.68
N ALA A 105 -1.31 -10.81 4.74
CA ALA A 105 -1.34 -9.81 5.80
C ALA A 105 -2.68 -9.06 5.82
N LEU A 106 -3.24 -8.70 4.66
CA LEU A 106 -4.55 -8.05 4.62
C LEU A 106 -5.71 -8.98 4.99
N ASP A 107 -5.64 -10.27 4.67
CA ASP A 107 -6.66 -11.25 5.02
C ASP A 107 -6.72 -11.49 6.55
N GLU A 108 -5.59 -11.38 7.26
CA GLU A 108 -5.53 -11.42 8.74
C GLU A 108 -6.35 -10.30 9.40
N PHE A 109 -6.49 -9.14 8.75
CA PHE A 109 -7.30 -8.00 9.20
C PHE A 109 -8.67 -7.92 8.51
N GLY A 110 -9.14 -8.98 7.86
CA GLY A 110 -10.27 -8.96 6.92
C GLY A 110 -11.46 -8.06 7.27
N PRO A 111 -12.05 -8.14 8.49
CA PRO A 111 -13.17 -7.29 8.88
C PRO A 111 -12.84 -5.79 8.95
N LEU A 112 -11.57 -5.44 9.17
CA LEU A 112 -11.04 -4.09 9.44
C LEU A 112 -10.38 -3.45 8.21
N VAL A 113 -10.36 -4.14 7.07
CA VAL A 113 -9.83 -3.62 5.81
C VAL A 113 -10.79 -3.82 4.64
N ARG A 114 -10.77 -2.91 3.66
CA ARG A 114 -11.46 -3.05 2.37
C ARG A 114 -10.51 -2.70 1.24
N TYR A 115 -10.34 -3.61 0.29
CA TYR A 115 -9.40 -3.43 -0.81
C TYR A 115 -9.81 -4.21 -2.06
N GLN A 116 -9.14 -3.96 -3.17
CA GLN A 116 -9.16 -4.82 -4.36
C GLN A 116 -7.79 -5.49 -4.47
N ARG A 117 -7.73 -6.78 -4.80
CA ARG A 117 -6.48 -7.52 -5.02
C ARG A 117 -5.79 -7.09 -6.32
N ARG A 118 -5.35 -5.83 -6.35
CA ARG A 118 -4.73 -5.18 -7.50
C ARG A 118 -3.73 -4.15 -7.01
N LEU A 119 -2.58 -4.11 -7.70
CA LEU A 119 -1.58 -3.05 -7.51
C LEU A 119 -1.81 -1.91 -8.50
N ARG A 120 -1.49 -0.69 -8.07
CA ARG A 120 -1.51 0.53 -8.90
C ARG A 120 -0.19 1.25 -8.79
N GLY A 121 0.24 1.86 -9.90
CA GLY A 121 1.46 2.65 -9.95
C GLY A 121 1.23 4.10 -9.50
N ILE A 122 1.84 4.51 -8.39
CA ILE A 122 1.91 5.91 -7.95
C ILE A 122 3.21 6.58 -8.42
N PRO A 123 3.24 7.90 -8.63
CA PRO A 123 4.47 8.61 -9.01
C PRO A 123 5.59 8.43 -7.97
N THR A 124 6.83 8.21 -8.44
CA THR A 124 8.03 8.02 -7.59
C THR A 124 8.82 9.31 -7.42
N VAL A 125 8.18 10.42 -7.05
CA VAL A 125 8.97 11.62 -6.73
C VAL A 125 9.72 11.34 -5.45
N ALA A 126 11.06 11.25 -5.51
CA ALA A 126 11.87 10.95 -4.34
C ALA A 126 11.69 12.06 -3.29
N THR A 127 11.35 11.68 -2.06
CA THR A 127 11.41 12.60 -0.91
C THR A 127 12.27 11.97 0.17
N ALA A 128 13.01 12.81 0.91
CA ALA A 128 13.87 12.36 2.00
C ALA A 128 13.12 11.61 3.13
N GLN A 129 11.79 11.73 3.16
CA GLN A 129 10.89 11.12 4.13
C GLN A 129 10.29 9.79 3.64
N TRP A 130 10.64 9.34 2.43
CA TRP A 130 10.24 8.05 1.87
C TRP A 130 11.42 7.06 1.95
N PRO A 131 11.59 6.31 3.05
CA PRO A 131 12.71 5.37 3.18
C PRO A 131 12.59 4.17 2.21
N GLY A 132 11.38 3.83 1.75
CA GLY A 132 11.11 2.67 0.90
C GLY A 132 11.55 2.79 -0.58
N LEU A 133 12.39 3.75 -0.95
CA LEU A 133 12.77 3.95 -2.36
C LEU A 133 14.16 4.54 -2.57
N ASN A 134 15.10 4.30 -1.64
CA ASN A 134 16.50 4.37 -2.01
C ASN A 134 16.87 3.11 -2.82
N LEU A 135 16.34 3.01 -4.04
CA LEU A 135 17.00 2.22 -5.08
C LEU A 135 18.20 3.06 -5.54
N ARG A 136 19.31 2.93 -4.83
CA ARG A 136 20.62 3.33 -5.37
C ARG A 136 21.09 2.28 -6.36
#